data_AF-A0A2C6L4N3-F1
#
_entry.id   AF-A0A2C6L4N3-F1
#
_cell.length_a   1.000
_cell.length_b   1.000
_cell.length_c   1.000
_cell.angle_alpha   90.00
_cell.angle_beta   90.00
_cell.angle_gamma   90.00
#
_symmetry.space_group_name_H-M   'P 1'
#
loop_
_entity.id
_entity.type
_entity.pdbx_description
1 polymer ?
#
loop_
_entity_poly.entity_id
_entity_poly.type
_entity_poly.pdbx_seq_one_letter_code
_entity_poly.pdbx_strand_id
1 'polypeptide(L)'
;MADYYGSDVKLINKWGDIYAPVLFKASQKPNKNLLQNESWLTKNLGQTADDLKPYFYYKKSRIIYHTEDGEDEIYEIYLLTEADTIRGHYIFEYEWVTEDKVTYEKLVNRRLIKKWDRLEEFLQKYLTLPNKKETTTARQMVFEAGQGFTAKKQWFEWLQNKFGSSYYWVSSAMVPAELKPYFLEAEEKYGIPWWFLAAVAMKESSFNPEASGFDGTGSFGLMQILPENWQKYSVILGFDPVADKDNPRAQILVGAYMLSSYGIRVDWESNKWREESLLMLVAYNAGAGKIGDRGTEEYVKKNYAEPIWEYAEQFKNPVIWPVPGYTTITSGFGMRVHSILGVEKFHYGIDIAAPEGAPVVSVSGGVAYAEYEEDGFGKYVIVKDGIYEYYYAHLSEIEIKDGQKVTPGTVIGRAGSTGRSTGSHLHLGIKPIGGNWIDPLQVLK
;
A
#
# COMPACT_ATOMS: atom_id res chain seq x y z
N MET A 1 32.36 -6.76 8.06
CA MET A 1 32.66 -7.17 6.67
C MET A 1 31.48 -6.74 5.83
N ALA A 2 31.73 -6.13 4.69
CA ALA A 2 30.70 -5.72 3.75
C ALA A 2 31.07 -6.28 2.38
N ASP A 3 30.09 -6.79 1.66
CA ASP A 3 30.25 -7.25 0.28
C ASP A 3 30.67 -6.10 -0.62
N TYR A 4 31.69 -6.30 -1.45
CA TYR A 4 32.15 -5.30 -2.42
C TYR A 4 31.02 -4.87 -3.37
N TYR A 5 30.12 -5.79 -3.74
CA TYR A 5 28.98 -5.50 -4.60
C TYR A 5 27.72 -5.03 -3.85
N GLY A 6 27.76 -4.93 -2.52
CA GLY A 6 26.64 -4.49 -1.68
C GLY A 6 25.42 -5.41 -1.74
N SER A 7 25.60 -6.69 -2.08
CA SER A 7 24.50 -7.67 -2.17
C SER A 7 23.93 -8.00 -0.79
N ASP A 8 24.78 -7.98 0.23
CA ASP A 8 24.42 -8.17 1.64
C ASP A 8 23.46 -7.08 2.14
N VAL A 9 23.71 -5.80 1.82
CA VAL A 9 22.88 -4.65 2.23
C VAL A 9 21.43 -4.82 1.78
N LYS A 10 21.21 -5.33 0.57
CA LYS A 10 19.86 -5.58 0.00
C LYS A 10 19.14 -6.74 0.68
N LEU A 11 19.86 -7.60 1.39
CA LEU A 11 19.37 -8.83 2.01
C LEU A 11 19.24 -8.72 3.54
N ILE A 12 19.68 -7.62 4.15
CA ILE A 12 19.51 -7.35 5.58
C ILE A 12 18.02 -7.18 5.92
N ASN A 13 17.62 -7.69 7.08
CA ASN A 13 16.26 -7.48 7.60
C ASN A 13 16.04 -6.02 7.98
N LYS A 14 14.90 -5.48 7.56
CA LYS A 14 14.40 -4.18 8.02
C LYS A 14 13.71 -4.37 9.37
N TRP A 15 13.55 -3.30 10.15
CA TRP A 15 12.81 -3.36 11.41
C TRP A 15 11.40 -3.93 11.23
N GLY A 16 10.72 -3.57 10.14
CA GLY A 16 9.41 -4.14 9.83
C GLY A 16 9.41 -5.66 9.66
N ASP A 17 10.49 -6.24 9.13
CA ASP A 17 10.64 -7.70 8.97
C ASP A 17 10.71 -8.43 10.33
N ILE A 18 11.04 -7.72 11.41
CA ILE A 18 11.11 -8.23 12.79
C ILE A 18 9.83 -7.89 13.57
N TYR A 19 9.30 -6.67 13.41
CA TYR A 19 8.10 -6.23 14.10
C TYR A 19 6.84 -6.96 13.64
N ALA A 20 6.68 -7.18 12.32
CA ALA A 20 5.47 -7.79 11.77
C ALA A 20 5.20 -9.20 12.34
N PRO A 21 6.16 -10.13 12.38
CA PRO A 21 5.93 -11.45 12.99
C PRO A 21 5.59 -11.40 14.47
N VAL A 22 6.14 -10.45 15.24
CA VAL A 22 5.80 -10.26 16.67
C VAL A 22 4.35 -9.82 16.83
N LEU A 23 3.86 -8.94 15.95
CA LEU A 23 2.46 -8.54 15.92
C LEU A 23 1.53 -9.72 15.59
N PHE A 24 1.90 -10.54 14.60
CA PHE A 24 1.16 -11.77 14.30
C PHE A 24 1.08 -12.68 15.52
N LYS A 25 2.21 -12.91 16.19
CA LYS A 25 2.27 -13.74 17.41
C LYS A 25 1.41 -13.17 18.54
N ALA A 26 1.36 -11.85 18.71
CA ALA A 26 0.50 -11.20 19.69
C ALA A 26 -0.98 -11.37 19.35
N SER A 27 -1.34 -11.21 18.07
CA SER A 27 -2.73 -11.27 17.60
C SER A 27 -3.39 -12.64 17.79
N GLN A 28 -2.60 -13.73 17.80
CA GLN A 28 -3.09 -15.09 18.07
C GLN A 28 -3.38 -15.38 19.54
N LYS A 29 -3.06 -14.45 20.44
CA LYS A 29 -3.30 -14.62 21.89
C LYS A 29 -4.56 -13.87 22.31
N PRO A 30 -5.35 -14.43 23.24
CA PRO A 30 -6.61 -13.81 23.69
C PRO A 30 -6.43 -12.51 24.48
N ASN A 31 -5.20 -12.13 24.86
CA ASN A 31 -4.92 -10.94 25.65
C ASN A 31 -4.60 -9.72 24.75
N LYS A 32 -5.54 -8.77 24.68
CA LYS A 32 -5.46 -7.58 23.83
C LYS A 32 -4.38 -6.56 24.23
N ASN A 33 -3.74 -6.71 25.40
CA ASN A 33 -2.77 -5.73 25.91
C ASN A 33 -1.30 -6.21 25.81
N LEU A 34 -1.01 -7.33 25.12
CA LEU A 34 0.36 -7.84 25.01
C LEU A 34 1.34 -6.85 24.39
N LEU A 35 0.87 -6.04 23.43
CA LEU A 35 1.68 -5.02 22.77
C LEU A 35 1.93 -3.79 23.66
N GLN A 36 1.14 -3.60 24.72
CA GLN A 36 1.35 -2.58 25.75
C GLN A 36 2.24 -3.09 26.89
N ASN A 37 2.56 -4.39 26.91
CA ASN A 37 3.48 -4.98 27.88
C ASN A 37 4.91 -4.91 27.34
N GLU A 38 5.67 -3.90 27.79
CA GLU A 38 7.04 -3.65 27.33
C GLU A 38 7.98 -4.86 27.52
N SER A 39 7.85 -5.60 28.62
CA SER A 39 8.67 -6.78 28.90
C SER A 39 8.40 -7.91 27.90
N TRP A 40 7.11 -8.17 27.62
CA TRP A 40 6.72 -9.16 26.61
C TRP A 40 7.19 -8.74 25.22
N LEU A 41 6.97 -7.47 24.84
CA LEU A 41 7.32 -6.94 23.53
C LEU A 41 8.84 -7.01 23.30
N THR A 42 9.63 -6.52 24.25
CA THR A 42 11.10 -6.53 24.19
C THR A 42 11.63 -7.96 24.04
N LYS A 43 11.12 -8.89 24.85
CA LYS A 43 11.53 -10.30 24.77
C LYS A 43 11.22 -10.92 23.40
N ASN A 44 10.02 -10.67 22.86
CA ASN A 44 9.61 -11.28 21.59
C ASN A 44 10.31 -10.61 20.40
N LEU A 45 10.55 -9.29 20.42
CA LEU A 45 11.36 -8.63 19.41
C LEU A 45 12.79 -9.16 19.40
N GLY A 46 13.42 -9.30 20.58
CA GLY A 46 14.75 -9.90 20.70
C GLY A 46 14.79 -11.32 20.16
N GLN A 47 13.85 -12.17 20.57
CA GLN A 47 13.76 -13.55 20.08
C GLN A 47 13.54 -13.62 18.57
N THR A 48 12.63 -12.82 18.02
CA THR A 48 12.36 -12.80 16.57
C THR A 48 13.55 -12.26 15.78
N ALA A 49 14.24 -11.23 16.29
CA ALA A 49 15.48 -10.75 15.69
C ALA A 49 16.54 -11.85 15.65
N ASP A 50 16.72 -12.60 16.73
CA ASP A 50 17.67 -13.69 16.79
C ASP A 50 17.31 -14.86 15.88
N ASP A 51 16.03 -15.24 15.83
CA ASP A 51 15.54 -16.34 15.00
C ASP A 51 15.62 -16.00 13.50
N LEU A 52 15.41 -14.72 13.12
CA LEU A 52 15.33 -14.29 11.73
C LEU A 52 16.59 -13.60 11.19
N LYS A 53 17.60 -13.31 12.03
CA LYS A 53 18.81 -12.58 11.59
C LYS A 53 19.48 -13.25 10.38
N PRO A 54 19.83 -12.52 9.32
CA PRO A 54 20.47 -13.11 8.15
C PRO A 54 21.87 -13.64 8.50
N TYR A 55 22.27 -14.73 7.84
CA TYR A 55 23.63 -15.24 7.88
C TYR A 55 24.31 -14.95 6.55
N PHE A 56 25.48 -14.33 6.61
CA PHE A 56 26.27 -13.95 5.44
C PHE A 56 27.67 -14.56 5.55
N TYR A 57 28.10 -15.22 4.49
CA TYR A 57 29.42 -15.83 4.39
C TYR A 57 30.22 -15.12 3.32
N TYR A 58 31.45 -14.77 3.64
CA TYR A 58 32.33 -13.98 2.78
C TYR A 58 33.62 -14.74 2.49
N LYS A 59 34.14 -14.56 1.28
CA LYS A 59 35.54 -14.85 0.97
C LYS A 59 36.33 -13.55 0.84
N LYS A 60 37.61 -13.61 1.19
CA LYS A 60 38.58 -12.53 0.95
C LYS A 60 39.00 -12.55 -0.51
N SER A 61 39.10 -11.39 -1.15
CA SER A 61 39.57 -11.22 -2.52
C SER A 61 40.35 -9.90 -2.66
N ARG A 62 40.70 -9.53 -3.89
CA ARG A 62 41.48 -8.33 -4.19
C ARG A 62 41.10 -7.70 -5.53
N ILE A 63 41.27 -6.38 -5.61
CA ILE A 63 41.32 -5.62 -6.86
C ILE A 63 42.78 -5.27 -7.10
N ILE A 64 43.25 -5.51 -8.32
CA ILE A 64 44.61 -5.23 -8.75
C ILE A 64 44.54 -4.16 -9.83
N TYR A 65 45.10 -2.98 -9.57
CA TYR A 65 45.23 -1.92 -10.56
C TYR A 65 46.65 -1.93 -11.12
N HIS A 66 46.76 -2.15 -12.43
CA HIS A 66 48.03 -2.24 -13.15
C HIS A 66 48.51 -0.84 -13.55
N THR A 67 49.56 -0.35 -12.88
CA THR A 67 50.15 0.96 -13.17
C THR A 67 51.09 0.88 -14.38
N GLU A 68 51.36 2.02 -15.02
CA GLU A 68 52.30 2.09 -16.16
C GLU A 68 53.75 1.85 -15.74
N ASP A 69 54.06 2.09 -14.46
CA ASP A 69 55.40 1.99 -13.89
C ASP A 69 55.75 0.55 -13.43
N GLY A 70 54.79 -0.39 -13.53
CA GLY A 70 54.98 -1.81 -13.25
C GLY A 70 54.78 -2.23 -11.80
N GLU A 71 54.40 -1.31 -10.90
CA GLU A 71 54.02 -1.61 -9.52
C GLU A 71 52.49 -1.65 -9.39
N ASP A 72 51.92 -2.84 -9.26
CA ASP A 72 50.47 -3.02 -9.09
C ASP A 72 49.99 -2.46 -7.75
N GLU A 73 48.90 -1.69 -7.77
CA GLU A 73 48.18 -1.32 -6.55
C GLU A 73 47.15 -2.40 -6.20
N ILE A 74 47.22 -2.93 -4.97
CA ILE A 74 46.35 -4.03 -4.53
C ILE A 74 45.42 -3.55 -3.42
N TYR A 75 44.11 -3.68 -3.66
CA TYR A 75 43.07 -3.33 -2.70
C TYR A 75 42.37 -4.61 -2.22
N GLU A 76 42.34 -4.83 -0.92
CA GLU A 76 41.65 -5.96 -0.31
C GLU A 76 40.14 -5.73 -0.28
N ILE A 77 39.37 -6.74 -0.71
CA ILE A 77 37.91 -6.72 -0.70
C ILE A 77 37.33 -8.00 -0.12
N TYR A 78 36.05 -7.96 0.26
CA TYR A 78 35.28 -9.13 0.66
C TYR A 78 34.15 -9.36 -0.33
N LEU A 79 33.94 -10.62 -0.69
CA LEU A 79 32.90 -11.04 -1.63
C LEU A 79 31.94 -11.97 -0.91
N LEU A 80 30.66 -11.63 -0.93
CA LEU A 80 29.60 -12.47 -0.38
C LEU A 80 29.51 -13.75 -1.21
N THR A 81 29.70 -14.93 -0.61
CA THR A 81 29.61 -16.23 -1.29
C THR A 81 28.28 -16.93 -1.04
N GLU A 82 27.68 -16.68 0.12
CA GLU A 82 26.43 -17.31 0.53
C GLU A 82 25.65 -16.39 1.47
N ALA A 83 24.33 -16.38 1.31
CA ALA A 83 23.42 -15.65 2.19
C ALA A 83 22.19 -16.50 2.54
N ASP A 84 21.98 -16.77 3.82
CA ASP A 84 20.76 -17.42 4.32
C ASP A 84 19.88 -16.43 5.08
N THR A 85 18.74 -16.09 4.49
CA THR A 85 17.88 -14.98 4.91
C THR A 85 16.40 -15.35 4.86
N ILE A 86 15.55 -14.51 5.44
CA ILE A 86 14.09 -14.66 5.34
C ILE A 86 13.56 -14.55 3.89
N ARG A 87 14.33 -13.95 2.97
CA ARG A 87 13.99 -13.80 1.55
C ARG A 87 14.39 -15.03 0.73
N GLY A 88 15.34 -15.81 1.24
CA GLY A 88 15.82 -17.05 0.64
C GLY A 88 17.29 -17.32 0.97
N HIS A 89 17.73 -18.49 0.50
CA HIS A 89 19.10 -18.97 0.55
C HIS A 89 19.77 -18.79 -0.81
N TYR A 90 20.83 -17.99 -0.85
CA TYR A 90 21.51 -17.56 -2.07
C TYR A 90 22.97 -18.03 -2.09
N ILE A 91 23.43 -18.44 -3.26
CA ILE A 91 24.85 -18.72 -3.56
C ILE A 91 25.32 -17.75 -4.64
N PHE A 92 26.51 -17.18 -4.44
CA PHE A 92 27.12 -16.18 -5.31
C PHE A 92 28.43 -16.73 -5.87
N GLU A 93 28.60 -16.63 -7.19
CA GLU A 93 29.75 -17.17 -7.91
C GLU A 93 30.49 -16.05 -8.63
N TYR A 94 31.82 -16.13 -8.60
CA TYR A 94 32.70 -15.09 -9.11
C TYR A 94 33.77 -15.69 -10.01
N GLU A 95 34.17 -14.93 -11.02
CA GLU A 95 35.27 -15.26 -11.91
C GLU A 95 36.24 -14.09 -12.02
N TRP A 96 37.53 -14.39 -12.15
CA TRP A 96 38.55 -13.37 -12.39
C TRP A 96 38.41 -12.80 -13.79
N VAL A 97 38.36 -11.47 -13.89
CA VAL A 97 38.37 -10.73 -15.15
C VAL A 97 39.41 -9.62 -15.09
N THR A 98 39.94 -9.26 -16.25
CA THR A 98 40.74 -8.05 -16.45
C THR A 98 40.00 -7.14 -17.43
N GLU A 99 39.60 -5.97 -16.95
CA GLU A 99 38.98 -4.92 -17.76
C GLU A 99 39.90 -3.69 -17.72
N ASP A 100 40.39 -3.27 -18.88
CA ASP A 100 41.44 -2.26 -19.03
C ASP A 100 42.70 -2.56 -18.19
N LYS A 101 42.97 -1.72 -17.18
CA LYS A 101 44.09 -1.84 -16.24
C LYS A 101 43.69 -2.48 -14.91
N VAL A 102 42.50 -3.06 -14.78
CA VAL A 102 41.99 -3.55 -13.49
C VAL A 102 41.65 -5.02 -13.54
N THR A 103 42.26 -5.81 -12.66
CA THR A 103 41.97 -7.25 -12.46
C THR A 103 41.22 -7.47 -11.15
N TYR A 104 40.04 -8.10 -11.22
CA TYR A 104 39.17 -8.33 -10.07
C TYR A 104 38.24 -9.53 -10.27
N GLU A 105 37.66 -10.05 -9.18
CA GLU A 105 36.63 -11.09 -9.24
C GLU A 105 35.24 -10.48 -9.50
N LYS A 106 34.70 -10.69 -10.70
CA LYS A 106 33.38 -10.24 -11.13
C LYS A 106 32.30 -11.23 -10.70
N LEU A 107 31.20 -10.73 -10.15
CA LEU A 107 30.02 -11.57 -9.87
C LEU A 107 29.42 -12.05 -11.21
N VAL A 108 29.46 -13.36 -11.45
CA VAL A 108 28.95 -13.96 -12.70
C VAL A 108 27.60 -14.64 -12.52
N ASN A 109 27.27 -15.07 -11.30
CA ASN A 109 26.01 -15.76 -11.05
C ASN A 109 25.53 -15.57 -9.62
N ARG A 110 24.20 -15.55 -9.47
CA ARG A 110 23.50 -15.56 -8.19
C ARG A 110 22.39 -16.61 -8.26
N ARG A 111 22.57 -17.72 -7.55
CA ARG A 111 21.60 -18.81 -7.50
C ARG A 111 20.75 -18.71 -6.24
N LEU A 112 19.44 -18.75 -6.39
CA LEU A 112 18.49 -18.91 -5.29
C LEU A 112 18.23 -20.41 -5.12
N ILE A 113 18.68 -20.97 -3.99
CA ILE A 113 18.57 -22.41 -3.69
C ILE A 113 17.19 -22.72 -3.12
N LYS A 114 16.75 -21.94 -2.14
CA LYS A 114 15.43 -22.07 -1.52
C LYS A 114 14.85 -20.70 -1.22
N LYS A 115 13.58 -20.49 -1.57
CA LYS A 115 12.89 -19.21 -1.35
C LYS A 115 12.04 -19.28 -0.09
N TRP A 116 12.25 -18.34 0.83
CA TRP A 116 11.49 -18.16 2.08
C TRP A 116 11.47 -19.30 3.11
N ASP A 117 12.15 -20.43 2.85
CA ASP A 117 12.13 -21.64 3.70
C ASP A 117 12.26 -21.29 5.19
N ARG A 118 13.26 -20.47 5.53
CA ARG A 118 13.53 -20.05 6.90
C ARG A 118 12.41 -19.20 7.53
N LEU A 119 11.78 -18.33 6.75
CA LEU A 119 10.65 -17.54 7.25
C LEU A 119 9.41 -18.43 7.43
N GLU A 120 9.15 -19.34 6.50
CA GLU A 120 8.01 -20.25 6.61
C GLU A 120 8.17 -21.23 7.78
N GLU A 121 9.36 -21.77 8.00
CA GLU A 121 9.70 -22.58 9.19
C GLU A 121 9.46 -21.78 10.48
N PHE A 122 9.90 -20.52 10.53
CA PHE A 122 9.63 -19.64 11.66
C PHE A 122 8.13 -19.47 11.88
N LEU A 123 7.36 -19.18 10.83
CA LEU A 123 5.92 -18.94 10.94
C LEU A 123 5.19 -20.20 11.39
N GLN A 124 5.53 -21.37 10.85
CA GLN A 124 4.94 -22.65 11.27
C GLN A 124 5.29 -23.01 12.71
N LYS A 125 6.50 -22.68 13.16
CA LYS A 125 6.95 -22.93 14.54
C LYS A 125 6.21 -22.07 15.56
N TYR A 126 5.94 -20.80 15.23
CA TYR A 126 5.47 -19.82 16.22
C TYR A 126 4.03 -19.34 16.02
N LEU A 127 3.43 -19.61 14.86
CA LEU A 127 2.04 -19.29 14.56
C LEU A 127 1.24 -20.58 14.39
N THR A 128 0.01 -20.60 14.92
CA THR A 128 -0.94 -21.68 14.66
C THR A 128 -1.49 -21.54 13.24
N LEU A 129 -0.92 -22.28 12.29
CA LEU A 129 -1.29 -22.28 10.88
C LEU A 129 -1.66 -23.71 10.46
N PRO A 130 -2.92 -24.01 10.07
CA PRO A 130 -3.41 -25.37 9.80
C PRO A 130 -2.89 -26.00 8.51
N ASN A 131 -2.43 -25.20 7.55
CA ASN A 131 -2.06 -25.69 6.22
C ASN A 131 -1.08 -24.73 5.50
N LYS A 132 -0.49 -25.23 4.40
CA LYS A 132 0.48 -24.51 3.57
C LYS A 132 -0.07 -23.22 2.94
N LYS A 133 -1.37 -23.17 2.61
CA LYS A 133 -2.02 -21.97 2.07
C LYS A 133 -2.00 -20.85 3.11
N GLU A 134 -2.27 -21.17 4.37
CA GLU A 134 -2.20 -20.20 5.47
C GLU A 134 -0.76 -19.78 5.81
N THR A 135 0.23 -20.66 5.68
CA THR A 135 1.65 -20.26 5.75
C THR A 135 2.03 -19.26 4.66
N THR A 136 1.60 -19.50 3.43
CA THR A 136 1.82 -18.62 2.28
C THR A 136 1.22 -17.23 2.52
N THR A 137 -0.03 -17.21 2.98
CA THR A 137 -0.73 -15.97 3.37
C THR A 137 -0.02 -15.26 4.51
N ALA A 138 0.30 -15.94 5.61
CA ALA A 138 0.98 -15.35 6.75
C ALA A 138 2.33 -14.71 6.38
N ARG A 139 3.12 -15.40 5.53
CA ARG A 139 4.38 -14.89 5.00
C ARG A 139 4.18 -13.61 4.19
N GLN A 140 3.18 -13.58 3.31
CA GLN A 140 2.85 -12.39 2.53
C GLN A 140 2.48 -11.23 3.46
N MET A 141 1.60 -11.47 4.44
CA MET A 141 1.20 -10.44 5.39
C MET A 141 2.38 -9.93 6.23
N VAL A 142 3.36 -10.77 6.57
CA VAL A 142 4.59 -10.35 7.27
C VAL A 142 5.40 -9.35 6.43
N PHE A 143 5.65 -9.65 5.16
CA PHE A 143 6.42 -8.76 4.30
C PHE A 143 5.68 -7.44 4.04
N GLU A 144 4.38 -7.50 3.78
CA GLU A 144 3.55 -6.32 3.53
C GLU A 144 3.46 -5.42 4.78
N ALA A 145 3.19 -6.03 5.94
CA ALA A 145 3.22 -5.35 7.22
C ALA A 145 4.59 -4.73 7.53
N GLY A 146 5.68 -5.45 7.24
CA GLY A 146 7.03 -4.97 7.47
C GLY A 146 7.40 -3.79 6.57
N GLN A 147 6.96 -3.82 5.31
CA GLN A 147 7.09 -2.69 4.41
C GLN A 147 6.27 -1.49 4.91
N GLY A 148 5.01 -1.70 5.30
CA GLY A 148 4.15 -0.66 5.88
C GLY A 148 4.78 0.01 7.12
N PHE A 149 5.31 -0.79 8.04
CA PHE A 149 6.04 -0.31 9.22
C PHE A 149 7.27 0.51 8.83
N THR A 150 8.09 -0.01 7.91
CA THR A 150 9.34 0.66 7.49
C THR A 150 9.05 1.98 6.76
N ALA A 151 7.99 2.01 5.95
CA ALA A 151 7.53 3.20 5.25
C ALA A 151 6.76 4.19 6.15
N LYS A 152 6.62 3.89 7.45
CA LYS A 152 5.81 4.66 8.42
C LYS A 152 4.35 4.87 7.97
N LYS A 153 3.81 3.97 7.15
CA LYS A 153 2.41 3.98 6.72
C LYS A 153 1.55 3.32 7.83
N GLN A 154 0.29 3.73 7.99
CA GLN A 154 -0.65 3.39 9.09
C GLN A 154 -1.03 1.89 9.29
N TRP A 155 -0.23 0.96 8.77
CA TRP A 155 -0.53 -0.48 8.62
C TRP A 155 -0.48 -1.27 9.95
N PHE A 156 -0.03 -0.66 11.04
CA PHE A 156 0.12 -1.32 12.35
C PHE A 156 -1.23 -1.66 12.99
N GLU A 157 -2.30 -0.89 12.73
CA GLU A 157 -3.64 -1.14 13.28
C GLU A 157 -4.35 -2.34 12.64
N TRP A 158 -4.03 -2.65 11.37
CA TRP A 158 -4.59 -3.80 10.66
C TRP A 158 -4.08 -5.14 11.22
N LEU A 159 -2.79 -5.20 11.58
CA LEU A 159 -2.17 -6.38 12.23
C LEU A 159 -2.77 -6.67 13.61
N GLN A 160 -3.04 -5.62 14.38
CA GLN A 160 -3.59 -5.74 15.72
C GLN A 160 -5.03 -6.29 15.73
N ASN A 161 -5.76 -6.15 14.63
CA ASN A 161 -7.19 -6.49 14.57
C ASN A 161 -7.51 -7.84 13.90
N LYS A 162 -6.54 -8.61 13.42
CA LYS A 162 -6.79 -9.80 12.56
C LYS A 162 -6.79 -11.18 13.23
N PHE A 163 -7.33 -11.28 14.45
CA PHE A 163 -7.99 -12.54 14.89
C PHE A 163 -9.40 -12.31 15.46
N GLY A 164 -10.04 -11.19 15.14
CA GLY A 164 -11.40 -10.92 15.57
C GLY A 164 -12.20 -10.15 14.52
N SER A 165 -12.84 -10.90 13.63
CA SER A 165 -13.98 -10.50 12.78
C SER A 165 -13.76 -9.39 11.71
N SER A 166 -14.11 -9.79 10.49
CA SER A 166 -14.76 -9.01 9.42
C SER A 166 -13.88 -8.16 8.48
N TYR A 167 -13.66 -8.67 7.26
CA TYR A 167 -14.10 -8.14 5.95
C TYR A 167 -14.23 -6.61 5.66
N TYR A 168 -13.87 -5.68 6.56
CA TYR A 168 -14.17 -4.24 6.42
C TYR A 168 -12.96 -3.32 6.59
N TRP A 169 -11.82 -3.66 5.98
CA TRP A 169 -10.57 -2.90 6.15
C TRP A 169 -9.94 -2.54 4.82
N VAL A 170 -10.73 -2.17 3.82
CA VAL A 170 -10.24 -1.57 2.59
C VAL A 170 -10.96 -0.24 2.41
N SER A 171 -10.23 0.82 2.11
CA SER A 171 -10.81 2.09 1.67
C SER A 171 -9.85 2.71 0.67
N SER A 172 -10.31 3.70 -0.09
CA SER A 172 -9.46 4.41 -1.07
C SER A 172 -8.10 4.82 -0.48
N ALA A 173 -8.06 5.09 0.82
CA ALA A 173 -6.90 5.22 1.71
C ALA A 173 -5.69 4.36 1.44
N MET A 174 -5.99 3.11 1.12
CA MET A 174 -5.00 2.06 1.06
C MET A 174 -4.36 1.98 -0.31
N VAL A 175 -4.95 2.65 -1.31
CA VAL A 175 -4.32 2.85 -2.61
C VAL A 175 -3.20 3.88 -2.43
N PRO A 176 -1.93 3.49 -2.60
CA PRO A 176 -0.83 4.43 -2.43
C PRO A 176 -1.02 5.62 -3.37
N ALA A 177 -0.91 6.84 -2.83
CA ALA A 177 -1.13 8.07 -3.58
C ALA A 177 -0.21 8.17 -4.80
N GLU A 178 0.99 7.59 -4.71
CA GLU A 178 1.96 7.46 -5.79
C GLU A 178 1.52 6.56 -6.95
N LEU A 179 0.60 5.60 -6.71
CA LEU A 179 0.09 4.68 -7.74
C LEU A 179 -1.20 5.16 -8.40
N LYS A 180 -1.99 5.99 -7.69
CA LYS A 180 -3.30 6.47 -8.16
C LYS A 180 -3.25 7.16 -9.53
N PRO A 181 -2.27 8.03 -9.85
CA PRO A 181 -2.16 8.61 -11.20
C PRO A 181 -2.04 7.55 -12.30
N TYR A 182 -1.39 6.42 -12.04
CA TYR A 182 -1.24 5.35 -13.03
C TYR A 182 -2.51 4.53 -13.20
N PHE A 183 -3.31 4.35 -12.14
CA PHE A 183 -4.64 3.74 -12.26
C PHE A 183 -5.62 4.63 -13.04
N LEU A 184 -5.58 5.95 -12.81
CA LEU A 184 -6.37 6.92 -13.58
C LEU A 184 -5.93 6.95 -15.05
N GLU A 185 -4.63 6.90 -15.33
CA GLU A 185 -4.11 6.79 -16.69
C GLU A 185 -4.60 5.50 -17.38
N ALA A 186 -4.60 4.38 -16.66
CA ALA A 186 -5.08 3.10 -17.17
C ALA A 186 -6.59 3.12 -17.44
N GLU A 187 -7.38 3.77 -16.57
CA GLU A 187 -8.81 3.99 -16.76
C GLU A 187 -9.08 4.79 -18.04
N GLU A 188 -8.39 5.91 -18.24
CA GLU A 188 -8.51 6.75 -19.43
C GLU A 188 -8.19 5.96 -20.71
N LYS A 189 -7.17 5.09 -20.68
CA LYS A 189 -6.73 4.33 -21.86
C LYS A 189 -7.59 3.11 -22.18
N TYR A 190 -8.08 2.40 -21.16
CA TYR A 190 -8.65 1.07 -21.33
C TYR A 190 -10.11 0.96 -20.90
N GLY A 191 -10.69 2.02 -20.33
CA GLY A 191 -12.10 2.06 -19.91
C GLY A 191 -12.44 1.11 -18.76
N ILE A 192 -11.43 0.68 -17.99
CA ILE A 192 -11.62 -0.10 -16.76
C ILE A 192 -11.42 0.85 -15.58
N PRO A 193 -12.41 1.01 -14.68
CA PRO A 193 -12.34 2.02 -13.65
C PRO A 193 -11.13 1.89 -12.73
N TRP A 194 -10.56 3.02 -12.32
CA TRP A 194 -9.34 3.06 -11.51
C TRP A 194 -9.52 2.26 -10.20
N TRP A 195 -10.72 2.32 -9.61
CA TRP A 195 -11.05 1.63 -8.36
C TRP A 195 -11.09 0.10 -8.54
N PHE A 196 -11.47 -0.38 -9.72
CA PHE A 196 -11.46 -1.80 -10.03
C PHE A 196 -10.04 -2.30 -10.28
N LEU A 197 -9.25 -1.54 -11.05
CA LEU A 197 -7.84 -1.87 -11.28
C LEU A 197 -7.03 -1.87 -9.98
N ALA A 198 -7.29 -0.89 -9.10
CA ALA A 198 -6.70 -0.86 -7.77
C ALA A 198 -7.13 -2.07 -6.92
N ALA A 199 -8.38 -2.53 -7.02
CA ALA A 199 -8.87 -3.72 -6.33
C ALA A 199 -8.18 -5.00 -6.80
N VAL A 200 -7.95 -5.13 -8.12
CA VAL A 200 -7.13 -6.22 -8.67
C VAL A 200 -5.71 -6.14 -8.11
N ALA A 201 -5.05 -4.98 -8.17
CA ALA A 201 -3.69 -4.82 -7.63
C ALA A 201 -3.61 -5.13 -6.12
N MET A 202 -4.61 -4.70 -5.34
CA MET A 202 -4.73 -5.03 -3.92
C MET A 202 -4.85 -6.55 -3.71
N LYS A 203 -5.70 -7.22 -4.49
CA LYS A 203 -5.87 -8.68 -4.40
C LYS A 203 -4.61 -9.45 -4.81
N GLU A 204 -3.88 -8.92 -5.77
CA GLU A 204 -2.75 -9.58 -6.41
C GLU A 204 -1.45 -9.41 -5.63
N SER A 205 -1.20 -8.21 -5.12
CA SER A 205 0.10 -7.85 -4.55
C SER A 205 0.03 -6.99 -3.30
N SER A 206 -1.17 -6.62 -2.84
CA SER A 206 -1.37 -5.57 -1.83
C SER A 206 -0.58 -4.30 -2.15
N PHE A 207 -0.54 -3.94 -3.44
CA PHE A 207 0.23 -2.81 -3.98
C PHE A 207 1.76 -2.90 -3.85
N ASN A 208 2.33 -4.10 -3.76
CA ASN A 208 3.78 -4.29 -3.77
C ASN A 208 4.31 -4.49 -5.22
N PRO A 209 5.07 -3.54 -5.79
CA PRO A 209 5.62 -3.67 -7.14
C PRO A 209 6.73 -4.72 -7.27
N GLU A 210 7.29 -5.19 -6.15
CA GLU A 210 8.28 -6.26 -6.10
C GLU A 210 7.64 -7.63 -5.80
N ALA A 211 6.30 -7.72 -5.77
CA ALA A 211 5.60 -8.96 -5.48
C ALA A 211 5.95 -10.05 -6.52
N SER A 212 6.01 -11.30 -6.07
CA SER A 212 6.31 -12.44 -6.93
C SER A 212 5.36 -13.59 -6.64
N GLY A 213 4.79 -14.17 -7.68
CA GLY A 213 3.86 -15.30 -7.66
C GLY A 213 4.44 -16.53 -6.99
N PHE A 214 3.57 -17.22 -6.26
CA PHE A 214 3.93 -18.30 -5.34
C PHE A 214 3.48 -19.68 -5.84
N ASP A 215 2.79 -19.74 -6.97
CA ASP A 215 2.27 -20.95 -7.63
C ASP A 215 3.27 -21.59 -8.60
N GLY A 216 4.49 -21.05 -8.69
CA GLY A 216 5.52 -21.51 -9.62
C GLY A 216 5.37 -20.96 -11.04
N THR A 217 4.36 -20.14 -11.32
CA THR A 217 4.16 -19.51 -12.64
C THR A 217 5.14 -18.37 -12.90
N GLY A 218 5.77 -17.83 -11.85
CA GLY A 218 6.70 -16.71 -11.95
C GLY A 218 6.04 -15.36 -12.23
N SER A 219 4.72 -15.25 -12.05
CA SER A 219 4.01 -13.95 -12.10
C SER A 219 4.64 -12.93 -11.16
N PHE A 220 4.53 -11.64 -11.46
CA PHE A 220 5.16 -10.61 -10.63
C PHE A 220 4.50 -9.24 -10.71
N GLY A 221 4.90 -8.37 -9.80
CA GLY A 221 4.51 -6.97 -9.76
C GLY A 221 3.10 -6.75 -9.24
N LEU A 222 2.67 -5.49 -9.33
CA LEU A 222 1.41 -4.99 -8.80
C LEU A 222 0.20 -5.81 -9.26
N MET A 223 0.23 -6.24 -10.52
CA MET A 223 -0.87 -6.93 -11.19
C MET A 223 -0.62 -8.45 -11.34
N GLN A 224 0.46 -9.00 -10.76
CA GLN A 224 0.86 -10.41 -10.89
C GLN A 224 0.87 -10.91 -12.36
N ILE A 225 1.60 -10.20 -13.22
CA ILE A 225 1.69 -10.49 -14.66
C ILE A 225 2.65 -11.66 -14.89
N LEU A 226 2.23 -12.66 -15.66
CA LEU A 226 3.10 -13.77 -16.09
C LEU A 226 4.28 -13.27 -16.94
N PRO A 227 5.49 -13.85 -16.81
CA PRO A 227 6.67 -13.42 -17.56
C PRO A 227 6.47 -13.39 -19.08
N GLU A 228 5.77 -14.38 -19.64
CA GLU A 228 5.43 -14.45 -21.07
C GLU A 228 4.52 -13.30 -21.52
N ASN A 229 3.52 -12.96 -20.71
CA ASN A 229 2.62 -11.85 -20.97
C ASN A 229 3.34 -10.52 -20.81
N TRP A 230 4.22 -10.40 -19.82
CA TRP A 230 5.06 -9.22 -19.64
C TRP A 230 5.93 -8.97 -20.87
N GLN A 231 6.69 -9.98 -21.32
CA GLN A 231 7.57 -9.86 -22.50
C GLN A 231 6.81 -9.42 -23.75
N LYS A 232 5.58 -9.88 -23.92
CA LYS A 232 4.73 -9.52 -25.06
C LYS A 232 4.12 -8.12 -24.92
N TYR A 233 3.43 -7.86 -23.81
CA TYR A 233 2.56 -6.69 -23.68
C TYR A 233 3.31 -5.43 -23.23
N SER A 234 4.41 -5.54 -22.48
CA SER A 234 5.25 -4.39 -22.14
C SER A 234 5.76 -3.69 -23.40
N VAL A 235 6.28 -4.46 -24.36
CA VAL A 235 6.79 -3.97 -25.65
C VAL A 235 5.68 -3.33 -26.48
N ILE A 236 4.48 -3.93 -26.55
CA ILE A 236 3.33 -3.35 -27.25
C ILE A 236 2.97 -1.97 -26.70
N LEU A 237 3.13 -1.77 -25.39
CA LEU A 237 2.85 -0.51 -24.71
C LEU A 237 4.05 0.45 -24.67
N GLY A 238 5.18 0.09 -25.29
CA GLY A 238 6.38 0.93 -25.39
C GLY A 238 7.30 0.90 -24.16
N PHE A 239 7.18 -0.11 -23.30
CA PHE A 239 8.06 -0.32 -22.16
C PHE A 239 9.20 -1.28 -22.50
N ASP A 240 10.34 -1.10 -21.83
CA ASP A 240 11.45 -2.04 -21.92
C ASP A 240 11.20 -3.24 -20.99
N PRO A 241 11.14 -4.48 -21.52
CA PRO A 241 10.76 -5.64 -20.72
C PRO A 241 11.77 -5.99 -19.61
N VAL A 242 13.00 -5.48 -19.67
CA VAL A 242 14.03 -5.69 -18.66
C VAL A 242 14.10 -4.50 -17.71
N ALA A 243 14.23 -3.28 -18.24
CA ALA A 243 14.44 -2.08 -17.42
C ALA A 243 13.18 -1.64 -16.68
N ASP A 244 11.99 -1.82 -17.27
CA ASP A 244 10.72 -1.41 -16.65
C ASP A 244 10.06 -2.50 -15.81
N LYS A 245 10.75 -3.63 -15.55
CA LYS A 245 10.16 -4.78 -14.83
C LYS A 245 9.57 -4.36 -13.47
N ASP A 246 10.26 -3.50 -12.74
CA ASP A 246 9.84 -3.04 -11.41
C ASP A 246 9.14 -1.66 -11.47
N ASN A 247 8.84 -1.14 -12.66
CA ASN A 247 8.18 0.15 -12.87
C ASN A 247 6.67 0.02 -12.57
N PRO A 248 6.15 0.66 -11.51
CA PRO A 248 4.75 0.52 -11.10
C PRO A 248 3.75 0.95 -12.17
N ARG A 249 4.08 2.00 -12.93
CA ARG A 249 3.23 2.49 -14.03
C ARG A 249 3.13 1.46 -15.15
N ALA A 250 4.25 0.84 -15.52
CA ALA A 250 4.28 -0.19 -16.55
C ALA A 250 3.48 -1.43 -16.13
N GLN A 251 3.66 -1.88 -14.88
CA GLN A 251 2.91 -3.00 -14.31
C GLN A 251 1.39 -2.77 -14.32
N ILE A 252 0.92 -1.58 -13.92
CA ILE A 252 -0.51 -1.25 -13.93
C ILE A 252 -1.05 -1.21 -15.37
N LEU A 253 -0.36 -0.53 -16.28
CA LEU A 253 -0.82 -0.38 -17.66
C LEU A 253 -0.83 -1.70 -18.43
N VAL A 254 0.15 -2.58 -18.21
CA VAL A 254 0.16 -3.92 -18.82
C VAL A 254 -1.00 -4.77 -18.28
N GLY A 255 -1.23 -4.78 -16.96
CA GLY A 255 -2.35 -5.52 -16.37
C GLY A 255 -3.72 -5.02 -16.86
N ALA A 256 -3.91 -3.71 -16.93
CA ALA A 256 -5.14 -3.10 -17.46
C ALA A 256 -5.34 -3.41 -18.96
N TYR A 257 -4.28 -3.34 -19.75
CA TYR A 257 -4.31 -3.75 -21.16
C TYR A 257 -4.75 -5.23 -21.28
N MET A 258 -4.17 -6.13 -20.49
CA MET A 258 -4.54 -7.55 -20.51
C MET A 258 -6.03 -7.76 -20.23
N LEU A 259 -6.56 -7.17 -19.14
CA LEU A 259 -7.98 -7.24 -18.79
C LEU A 259 -8.88 -6.74 -19.93
N SER A 260 -8.51 -5.61 -20.56
CA SER A 260 -9.27 -5.05 -21.68
C SER A 260 -9.18 -5.92 -22.95
N SER A 261 -8.04 -6.58 -23.18
CA SER A 261 -7.76 -7.35 -24.41
C SER A 261 -8.60 -8.61 -24.55
N TYR A 262 -9.24 -9.09 -23.47
CA TYR A 262 -10.16 -10.22 -23.52
C TYR A 262 -11.50 -9.89 -24.23
N GLY A 263 -11.77 -8.62 -24.53
CA GLY A 263 -12.97 -8.20 -25.27
C GLY A 263 -14.27 -8.31 -24.48
N ILE A 264 -14.19 -8.47 -23.17
CA ILE A 264 -15.34 -8.59 -22.26
C ILE A 264 -15.80 -7.18 -21.88
N ARG A 265 -17.05 -6.85 -22.20
CA ARG A 265 -17.66 -5.56 -21.87
C ARG A 265 -18.37 -5.63 -20.53
N VAL A 266 -18.15 -4.63 -19.71
CA VAL A 266 -18.78 -4.45 -18.40
C VAL A 266 -19.41 -3.07 -18.37
N ASP A 267 -20.67 -2.97 -18.00
CA ASP A 267 -21.30 -1.68 -17.68
C ASP A 267 -21.01 -1.34 -16.22
N TRP A 268 -19.93 -0.57 -16.02
CA TRP A 268 -19.41 -0.19 -14.70
C TRP A 268 -20.34 0.72 -13.88
N GLU A 269 -21.34 1.33 -14.53
CA GLU A 269 -22.36 2.16 -13.88
C GLU A 269 -23.62 1.36 -13.50
N SER A 270 -23.78 0.16 -14.07
CA SER A 270 -24.90 -0.72 -13.75
C SER A 270 -24.74 -1.36 -12.36
N ASN A 271 -25.83 -1.84 -11.77
CA ASN A 271 -25.78 -2.69 -10.58
C ASN A 271 -25.31 -4.14 -10.85
N LYS A 272 -24.99 -4.47 -12.11
CA LYS A 272 -24.56 -5.81 -12.56
C LYS A 272 -23.08 -5.89 -12.90
N TRP A 273 -22.32 -4.82 -12.68
CA TRP A 273 -20.91 -4.74 -13.02
C TRP A 273 -20.09 -5.88 -12.39
N ARG A 274 -20.51 -6.40 -11.23
CA ARG A 274 -19.90 -7.57 -10.58
C ARG A 274 -20.09 -8.82 -11.42
N GLU A 275 -21.33 -9.19 -11.73
CA GLU A 275 -21.63 -10.36 -12.54
C GLU A 275 -20.97 -10.29 -13.93
N GLU A 276 -20.96 -9.11 -14.54
CA GLU A 276 -20.37 -8.89 -15.85
C GLU A 276 -18.83 -8.95 -15.82
N SER A 277 -18.21 -8.41 -14.79
CA SER A 277 -16.74 -8.48 -14.61
C SER A 277 -16.25 -9.86 -14.21
N LEU A 278 -17.12 -10.80 -13.79
CA LEU A 278 -16.72 -12.16 -13.43
C LEU A 278 -15.97 -12.85 -14.58
N LEU A 279 -16.47 -12.77 -15.82
CA LEU A 279 -15.83 -13.41 -16.97
C LEU A 279 -14.44 -12.81 -17.24
N MET A 280 -14.29 -11.49 -17.02
CA MET A 280 -13.02 -10.80 -17.15
C MET A 280 -12.02 -11.32 -16.10
N LEU A 281 -12.45 -11.51 -14.86
CA LEU A 281 -11.62 -12.04 -13.79
C LEU A 281 -11.32 -13.54 -13.96
N VAL A 282 -12.23 -14.32 -14.55
CA VAL A 282 -11.97 -15.72 -14.96
C VAL A 282 -10.90 -15.76 -16.04
N ALA A 283 -11.01 -14.91 -17.07
CA ALA A 283 -10.02 -14.82 -18.13
C ALA A 283 -8.64 -14.43 -17.59
N TYR A 284 -8.59 -13.49 -16.65
CA TYR A 284 -7.36 -13.01 -16.04
C TYR A 284 -6.72 -14.04 -15.10
N ASN A 285 -7.52 -14.69 -14.24
CA ASN A 285 -7.02 -15.61 -13.23
C ASN A 285 -6.72 -17.01 -13.77
N ALA A 286 -7.59 -17.54 -14.62
CA ALA A 286 -7.54 -18.93 -15.10
C ALA A 286 -7.27 -19.07 -16.61
N GLY A 287 -7.18 -17.94 -17.32
CA GLY A 287 -7.01 -17.89 -18.77
C GLY A 287 -8.35 -17.83 -19.52
N ALA A 288 -8.38 -17.08 -20.62
CA ALA A 288 -9.61 -16.87 -21.42
C ALA A 288 -10.26 -18.17 -21.93
N GLY A 289 -9.47 -19.24 -22.14
CA GLY A 289 -9.98 -20.56 -22.54
C GLY A 289 -10.80 -21.27 -21.45
N LYS A 290 -10.90 -20.73 -20.25
CA LYS A 290 -11.71 -21.25 -19.15
C LYS A 290 -13.07 -20.56 -18.99
N ILE A 291 -13.36 -19.55 -19.79
CA ILE A 291 -14.69 -18.94 -19.85
C ILE A 291 -15.70 -20.02 -20.30
N GLY A 292 -16.81 -20.15 -19.57
CA GLY A 292 -17.84 -21.17 -19.78
C GLY A 292 -17.62 -22.47 -19.00
N ASP A 293 -16.45 -22.68 -18.38
CA ASP A 293 -16.23 -23.81 -17.48
C ASP A 293 -16.84 -23.52 -16.10
N ARG A 294 -18.02 -24.08 -15.84
CA ARG A 294 -18.80 -23.81 -14.63
C ARG A 294 -18.03 -24.03 -13.32
N GLY A 295 -17.20 -25.08 -13.25
CA GLY A 295 -16.41 -25.38 -12.05
C GLY A 295 -15.34 -24.32 -11.80
N THR A 296 -14.67 -23.88 -12.85
CA THR A 296 -13.66 -22.81 -12.78
C THR A 296 -14.31 -21.47 -12.46
N GLU A 297 -15.44 -21.13 -13.10
CA GLU A 297 -16.16 -19.88 -12.84
C GLU A 297 -16.63 -19.78 -11.38
N GLU A 298 -17.21 -20.85 -10.83
CA GLU A 298 -17.63 -20.89 -9.43
C GLU A 298 -16.44 -20.77 -8.46
N TYR A 299 -15.33 -21.44 -8.78
CA TYR A 299 -14.09 -21.34 -8.01
C TYR A 299 -13.54 -19.91 -8.02
N VAL A 300 -13.40 -19.31 -9.21
CA VAL A 300 -12.88 -17.94 -9.39
C VAL A 300 -13.80 -16.94 -8.71
N LYS A 301 -15.12 -17.08 -8.88
CA LYS A 301 -16.10 -16.20 -8.22
C LYS A 301 -15.84 -16.12 -6.72
N LYS A 302 -15.78 -17.28 -6.06
CA LYS A 302 -15.64 -17.38 -4.60
C LYS A 302 -14.26 -17.00 -4.09
N ASN A 303 -13.19 -17.41 -4.77
CA ASN A 303 -11.83 -17.32 -4.22
C ASN A 303 -11.04 -16.11 -4.74
N TYR A 304 -11.53 -15.46 -5.80
CA TYR A 304 -10.79 -14.41 -6.50
C TYR A 304 -11.66 -13.17 -6.77
N ALA A 305 -12.86 -13.33 -7.35
CA ALA A 305 -13.70 -12.20 -7.74
C ALA A 305 -14.42 -11.53 -6.55
N GLU A 306 -15.00 -12.30 -5.63
CA GLU A 306 -15.69 -11.74 -4.45
C GLU A 306 -14.80 -10.77 -3.64
N PRO A 307 -13.55 -11.13 -3.27
CA PRO A 307 -12.66 -10.19 -2.60
C PRO A 307 -12.32 -8.94 -3.44
N ILE A 308 -12.14 -9.08 -4.77
CA ILE A 308 -11.89 -7.93 -5.65
C ILE A 308 -13.10 -7.00 -5.65
N TRP A 309 -14.32 -7.53 -5.76
CA TRP A 309 -15.52 -6.70 -5.74
C TRP A 309 -15.69 -5.96 -4.41
N GLU A 310 -15.39 -6.61 -3.30
CA GLU A 310 -15.41 -5.97 -1.98
C GLU A 310 -14.39 -4.82 -1.91
N TYR A 311 -13.17 -5.02 -2.38
CA TYR A 311 -12.15 -3.97 -2.44
C TYR A 311 -12.55 -2.83 -3.39
N ALA A 312 -13.13 -3.17 -4.54
CA ALA A 312 -13.55 -2.24 -5.58
C ALA A 312 -14.65 -1.30 -5.06
N GLU A 313 -15.68 -1.79 -4.38
CA GLU A 313 -16.70 -0.93 -3.75
C GLU A 313 -16.10 0.02 -2.72
N GLN A 314 -15.13 -0.48 -1.95
CA GLN A 314 -14.43 0.29 -0.94
C GLN A 314 -13.52 1.37 -1.57
N PHE A 315 -12.88 1.08 -2.71
CA PHE A 315 -12.07 2.04 -3.45
C PHE A 315 -12.89 3.04 -4.26
N LYS A 316 -14.07 2.64 -4.74
CA LYS A 316 -15.03 3.50 -5.42
C LYS A 316 -15.41 4.72 -4.56
N ASN A 317 -15.33 4.56 -3.23
CA ASN A 317 -15.28 5.62 -2.21
C ASN A 317 -16.25 6.78 -2.48
N PRO A 318 -17.56 6.57 -2.31
CA PRO A 318 -18.55 7.62 -2.50
C PRO A 318 -18.29 8.74 -1.49
N VAL A 319 -17.91 9.91 -1.98
CA VAL A 319 -17.88 11.14 -1.17
C VAL A 319 -19.29 11.66 -1.02
N ILE A 320 -19.60 12.23 0.15
CA ILE A 320 -20.89 12.86 0.38
C ILE A 320 -20.73 14.32 0.81
N TRP A 321 -21.78 15.10 0.60
CA TRP A 321 -21.83 16.47 1.08
C TRP A 321 -21.83 16.52 2.63
N PRO A 322 -20.98 17.35 3.27
CA PRO A 322 -20.70 17.26 4.70
C PRO A 322 -21.78 17.84 5.63
N VAL A 323 -22.74 18.61 5.10
CA VAL A 323 -23.82 19.21 5.89
C VAL A 323 -25.19 18.90 5.25
N PRO A 324 -25.85 17.81 5.63
CA PRO A 324 -27.10 17.39 4.99
C PRO A 324 -28.18 18.47 5.06
N GLY A 325 -28.74 18.84 3.90
CA GLY A 325 -29.78 19.88 3.79
C GLY A 325 -29.27 21.32 3.66
N TYR A 326 -27.95 21.55 3.72
CA TYR A 326 -27.36 22.89 3.64
C TYR A 326 -26.23 22.96 2.60
N THR A 327 -26.48 23.58 1.45
CA THR A 327 -25.56 23.57 0.30
C THR A 327 -24.97 24.95 -0.05
N THR A 328 -25.35 26.00 0.70
CA THR A 328 -24.88 27.37 0.41
C THR A 328 -23.44 27.56 0.88
N ILE A 329 -22.53 27.77 -0.07
CA ILE A 329 -21.15 28.15 0.20
C ILE A 329 -21.09 29.67 0.37
N THR A 330 -20.68 30.13 1.55
CA THR A 330 -20.53 31.57 1.87
C THR A 330 -19.14 32.09 1.57
N SER A 331 -18.15 31.21 1.54
CA SER A 331 -16.78 31.55 1.15
C SER A 331 -16.08 30.39 0.46
N GLY A 332 -15.50 30.65 -0.71
CA GLY A 332 -14.73 29.66 -1.48
C GLY A 332 -13.27 29.53 -1.04
N PHE A 333 -12.59 28.52 -1.60
CA PHE A 333 -11.15 28.32 -1.46
C PHE A 333 -10.36 29.37 -2.27
N GLY A 334 -9.22 29.84 -1.75
CA GLY A 334 -8.33 30.78 -2.43
C GLY A 334 -8.19 32.14 -1.76
N MET A 335 -7.59 33.11 -2.47
CA MET A 335 -7.36 34.47 -1.94
C MET A 335 -8.69 35.21 -1.74
N ARG A 336 -8.90 35.74 -0.53
CA ARG A 336 -10.05 36.58 -0.19
C ARG A 336 -9.70 37.64 0.85
N VAL A 337 -10.53 38.68 0.96
CA VAL A 337 -10.48 39.57 2.12
C VAL A 337 -10.99 38.79 3.34
N HIS A 338 -10.15 38.69 4.37
CA HIS A 338 -10.46 37.95 5.59
C HIS A 338 -11.52 38.71 6.40
N SER A 339 -12.68 38.07 6.63
CA SER A 339 -13.88 38.71 7.22
C SER A 339 -13.67 39.30 8.61
N ILE A 340 -12.71 38.80 9.38
CA ILE A 340 -12.40 39.29 10.75
C ILE A 340 -11.23 40.28 10.78
N LEU A 341 -10.27 40.12 9.87
CA LEU A 341 -9.00 40.87 9.93
C LEU A 341 -8.96 42.04 8.94
N GLY A 342 -9.86 42.06 7.95
CA GLY A 342 -9.92 43.10 6.92
C GLY A 342 -8.74 43.08 5.92
N VAL A 343 -7.86 42.07 6.00
CA VAL A 343 -6.69 41.91 5.12
C VAL A 343 -6.88 40.78 4.13
N GLU A 344 -6.22 40.84 2.97
CA GLU A 344 -6.18 39.71 2.05
C GLU A 344 -5.47 38.52 2.69
N LYS A 345 -6.15 37.37 2.74
CA LYS A 345 -5.61 36.12 3.27
C LYS A 345 -6.12 34.95 2.44
N PHE A 346 -5.26 33.95 2.28
CA PHE A 346 -5.64 32.71 1.60
C PHE A 346 -6.57 31.88 2.48
N HIS A 347 -7.67 31.40 1.89
CA HIS A 347 -8.65 30.54 2.53
C HIS A 347 -8.40 29.08 2.14
N TYR A 348 -8.04 28.25 3.11
CA TYR A 348 -7.60 26.87 2.92
C TYR A 348 -8.74 25.83 2.84
N GLY A 349 -9.97 26.28 2.63
CA GLY A 349 -11.16 25.43 2.55
C GLY A 349 -12.36 26.15 1.95
N ILE A 350 -13.54 25.58 2.14
CA ILE A 350 -14.84 26.23 1.85
C ILE A 350 -15.63 26.41 3.14
N ASP A 351 -16.36 27.51 3.22
CA ASP A 351 -17.29 27.79 4.34
C ASP A 351 -18.72 27.51 3.86
N ILE A 352 -19.40 26.57 4.53
CA ILE A 352 -20.76 26.14 4.21
C ILE A 352 -21.69 26.67 5.30
N ALA A 353 -22.64 27.53 4.93
CA ALA A 353 -23.60 28.10 5.87
C ALA A 353 -24.49 27.00 6.47
N ALA A 354 -24.50 26.90 7.80
CA ALA A 354 -25.29 25.95 8.53
C ALA A 354 -25.65 26.53 9.91
N PRO A 355 -26.91 26.40 10.38
CA PRO A 355 -27.29 26.86 11.71
C PRO A 355 -26.56 26.06 12.78
N GLU A 356 -26.36 26.68 13.94
CA GLU A 356 -25.69 26.02 15.06
C GLU A 356 -26.46 24.76 15.46
N GLY A 357 -25.74 23.65 15.64
CA GLY A 357 -26.35 22.35 15.93
C GLY A 357 -26.73 21.53 14.68
N ALA A 358 -26.57 22.06 13.46
CA ALA A 358 -26.77 21.26 12.25
C ALA A 358 -25.79 20.07 12.24
N PRO A 359 -26.22 18.85 11.88
CA PRO A 359 -25.34 17.69 11.81
C PRO A 359 -24.25 17.90 10.76
N VAL A 360 -23.01 17.66 11.15
CA VAL A 360 -21.86 17.56 10.25
C VAL A 360 -21.52 16.09 10.11
N VAL A 361 -21.47 15.61 8.87
CA VAL A 361 -21.19 14.21 8.53
C VAL A 361 -19.85 14.08 7.83
N SER A 362 -19.21 12.92 8.00
CA SER A 362 -17.97 12.62 7.29
C SER A 362 -18.22 12.54 5.78
N VAL A 363 -17.42 13.29 5.01
CA VAL A 363 -17.37 13.26 3.55
C VAL A 363 -16.96 11.89 3.04
N SER A 364 -15.94 11.28 3.66
CA SER A 364 -15.31 10.03 3.24
C SER A 364 -15.22 9.03 4.40
N GLY A 365 -14.92 7.77 4.11
CA GLY A 365 -14.67 6.75 5.13
C GLY A 365 -13.24 6.82 5.65
N GLY A 366 -13.03 6.79 6.96
CA GLY A 366 -11.69 6.92 7.52
C GLY A 366 -11.61 6.82 9.05
N VAL A 367 -10.47 7.23 9.60
CA VAL A 367 -10.25 7.34 11.05
C VAL A 367 -10.36 8.81 11.45
N ALA A 368 -11.23 9.08 12.42
CA ALA A 368 -11.54 10.40 12.92
C ALA A 368 -10.75 10.72 14.20
N TYR A 369 -10.28 11.96 14.30
CA TYR A 369 -9.59 12.51 15.46
C TYR A 369 -10.22 13.84 15.83
N ALA A 370 -10.52 14.02 17.11
CA ALA A 370 -11.05 15.24 17.69
C ALA A 370 -9.89 16.13 18.13
N GLU A 371 -9.95 17.40 17.78
CA GLU A 371 -8.91 18.37 18.10
C GLU A 371 -9.54 19.72 18.51
N TYR A 372 -8.73 20.56 19.14
CA TYR A 372 -9.13 21.92 19.52
C TYR A 372 -8.00 22.93 19.29
N GLU A 373 -8.32 24.04 18.66
CA GLU A 373 -7.40 25.16 18.41
C GLU A 373 -8.11 26.50 18.66
N GLU A 374 -7.67 27.26 19.67
CA GLU A 374 -8.35 28.47 20.14
C GLU A 374 -8.37 29.61 19.09
N ASP A 375 -7.24 29.91 18.45
CA ASP A 375 -7.08 31.05 17.53
C ASP A 375 -7.18 30.68 16.03
N GLY A 376 -7.77 29.52 15.75
CA GLY A 376 -7.87 28.94 14.40
C GLY A 376 -9.16 28.17 14.21
N PHE A 377 -9.05 26.85 14.07
CA PHE A 377 -10.16 25.97 13.71
C PHE A 377 -11.25 25.80 14.79
N GLY A 378 -11.02 26.25 16.03
CA GLY A 378 -11.96 26.01 17.13
C GLY A 378 -11.98 24.53 17.50
N LYS A 379 -13.17 23.98 17.78
CA LYS A 379 -13.35 22.53 17.84
C LYS A 379 -13.40 21.99 16.41
N TYR A 380 -12.62 20.97 16.12
CA TYR A 380 -12.60 20.38 14.81
C TYR A 380 -12.37 18.88 14.83
N VAL A 381 -12.79 18.23 13.76
CA VAL A 381 -12.51 16.82 13.50
C VAL A 381 -11.61 16.71 12.28
N ILE A 382 -10.61 15.83 12.34
CA ILE A 382 -9.83 15.40 11.17
C ILE A 382 -10.26 13.98 10.84
N VAL A 383 -10.76 13.76 9.63
CA VAL A 383 -10.94 12.40 9.09
C VAL A 383 -9.80 12.12 8.11
N LYS A 384 -9.07 11.04 8.33
CA LYS A 384 -8.04 10.56 7.42
C LYS A 384 -8.59 9.37 6.65
N ASP A 385 -8.81 9.55 5.36
CA ASP A 385 -9.24 8.47 4.45
C ASP A 385 -8.06 7.89 3.69
N GLY A 386 -6.82 8.04 4.21
CA GLY A 386 -5.53 7.61 3.64
C GLY A 386 -5.10 8.22 2.30
N ILE A 387 -5.97 8.98 1.61
CA ILE A 387 -5.58 9.82 0.47
C ILE A 387 -5.55 11.28 0.93
N TYR A 388 -6.61 11.70 1.59
CA TYR A 388 -6.86 13.05 2.04
C TYR A 388 -7.04 13.12 3.56
N GLU A 389 -6.73 14.28 4.09
CA GLU A 389 -7.16 14.73 5.41
C GLU A 389 -8.31 15.72 5.19
N TYR A 390 -9.47 15.41 5.77
CA TYR A 390 -10.65 16.28 5.77
C TYR A 390 -10.75 16.95 7.13
N TYR A 391 -10.71 18.27 7.14
CA TYR A 391 -10.79 19.10 8.33
C TYR A 391 -12.19 19.71 8.44
N TYR A 392 -12.91 19.37 9.51
CA TYR A 392 -14.25 19.85 9.80
C TYR A 392 -14.19 20.78 10.99
N ALA A 393 -14.17 22.09 10.76
CA ALA A 393 -13.85 23.09 11.77
C ALA A 393 -15.04 23.97 12.16
N HIS A 394 -14.82 24.76 13.22
CA HIS A 394 -15.80 25.63 13.88
C HIS A 394 -16.96 24.89 14.53
N LEU A 395 -16.77 23.62 14.88
CA LEU A 395 -17.84 22.79 15.45
C LEU A 395 -18.31 23.32 16.81
N SER A 396 -19.61 23.23 17.10
CA SER A 396 -20.15 23.48 18.45
C SER A 396 -19.94 22.27 19.35
N GLU A 397 -20.04 21.07 18.79
CA GLU A 397 -19.91 19.78 19.46
C GLU A 397 -19.18 18.77 18.57
N ILE A 398 -18.40 17.88 19.19
CA ILE A 398 -17.74 16.74 18.56
C ILE A 398 -18.46 15.47 19.03
N GLU A 399 -18.93 14.64 18.10
CA GLU A 399 -19.71 13.42 18.39
C GLU A 399 -18.90 12.12 18.19
N ILE A 400 -17.58 12.24 18.04
CA ILE A 400 -16.66 11.11 17.89
C ILE A 400 -15.67 11.00 19.04
N LYS A 401 -15.06 9.83 19.16
CA LYS A 401 -13.87 9.60 19.99
C LYS A 401 -12.62 9.57 19.10
N ASP A 402 -11.47 9.90 19.66
CA ASP A 402 -10.20 9.78 18.92
C ASP A 402 -9.96 8.34 18.46
N GLY A 403 -9.54 8.22 17.20
CA GLY A 403 -9.36 6.92 16.56
C GLY A 403 -10.68 6.24 16.16
N GLN A 404 -11.83 6.91 16.30
CA GLN A 404 -13.10 6.36 15.89
C GLN A 404 -13.15 6.22 14.37
N LYS A 405 -13.61 5.06 13.91
CA LYS A 405 -13.86 4.83 12.49
C LYS A 405 -15.20 5.39 12.07
N VAL A 406 -15.22 6.01 10.90
CA VAL A 406 -16.41 6.63 10.32
C VAL A 406 -16.56 6.18 8.87
N THR A 407 -17.79 6.01 8.41
CA THR A 407 -18.13 5.85 6.99
C THR A 407 -18.68 7.17 6.45
N PRO A 408 -18.73 7.37 5.12
CA PRO A 408 -19.45 8.50 4.55
C PRO A 408 -20.86 8.59 5.15
N GLY A 409 -21.26 9.76 5.65
CA GLY A 409 -22.57 9.97 6.28
C GLY A 409 -22.61 9.79 7.79
N THR A 410 -21.55 9.27 8.40
CA THR A 410 -21.46 9.21 9.87
C THR A 410 -21.44 10.63 10.43
N VAL A 411 -22.33 10.93 11.39
CA VAL A 411 -22.31 12.22 12.11
C VAL A 411 -21.04 12.27 12.95
N ILE A 412 -20.23 13.31 12.73
CA ILE A 412 -18.94 13.51 13.40
C ILE A 412 -18.95 14.70 14.37
N GLY A 413 -19.92 15.58 14.23
CA GLY A 413 -20.09 16.74 15.08
C GLY A 413 -21.25 17.61 14.63
N ARG A 414 -21.28 18.83 15.19
CA ARG A 414 -22.34 19.81 14.96
C ARG A 414 -21.74 21.12 14.50
N ALA A 415 -22.34 21.74 13.49
CA ALA A 415 -21.93 23.06 13.03
C ALA A 415 -22.04 24.08 14.17
N GLY A 416 -21.17 25.07 14.17
CA GLY A 416 -21.12 26.10 15.20
C GLY A 416 -20.25 27.27 14.80
N SER A 417 -19.75 28.00 15.79
CA SER A 417 -18.94 29.20 15.59
C SER A 417 -17.74 29.26 16.55
N THR A 418 -17.17 28.11 16.91
CA THR A 418 -15.99 28.07 17.80
C THR A 418 -14.71 28.48 17.07
N GLY A 419 -13.70 28.92 17.84
CA GLY A 419 -12.46 29.46 17.27
C GLY A 419 -12.70 30.77 16.54
N ARG A 420 -11.96 30.99 15.45
CA ARG A 420 -12.01 32.26 14.72
C ARG A 420 -13.09 32.29 13.64
N SER A 421 -14.35 32.49 14.06
CA SER A 421 -15.53 32.54 13.18
C SER A 421 -16.40 33.78 13.42
N THR A 422 -17.08 34.29 12.39
CA THR A 422 -18.03 35.42 12.48
C THR A 422 -19.49 35.00 12.69
N GLY A 423 -19.78 33.70 12.59
CA GLY A 423 -21.14 33.16 12.67
C GLY A 423 -21.16 31.67 12.34
N SER A 424 -22.28 31.01 12.63
CA SER A 424 -22.36 29.55 12.48
C SER A 424 -22.18 29.08 11.04
N HIS A 425 -21.20 28.21 10.81
CA HIS A 425 -20.92 27.54 9.54
C HIS A 425 -20.03 26.31 9.75
N LEU A 426 -19.91 25.47 8.73
CA LEU A 426 -18.83 24.47 8.66
C LEU A 426 -17.71 25.03 7.79
N HIS A 427 -16.49 25.08 8.31
CA HIS A 427 -15.30 25.20 7.47
C HIS A 427 -14.81 23.79 7.11
N LEU A 428 -14.82 23.46 5.82
CA LEU A 428 -14.27 22.20 5.30
C LEU A 428 -12.96 22.47 4.56
N GLY A 429 -11.85 22.00 5.11
CA GLY A 429 -10.56 21.97 4.44
C GLY A 429 -10.22 20.56 3.95
N ILE A 430 -9.60 20.45 2.78
CA ILE A 430 -9.11 19.18 2.25
C ILE A 430 -7.67 19.35 1.77
N LYS A 431 -6.81 18.38 2.12
CA LYS A 431 -5.47 18.27 1.54
C LYS A 431 -5.08 16.80 1.38
N PRO A 432 -4.27 16.44 0.37
CA PRO A 432 -3.64 15.12 0.34
C PRO A 432 -2.79 14.90 1.60
N ILE A 433 -2.67 13.67 2.06
CA ILE A 433 -1.77 13.34 3.19
C ILE A 433 -0.34 13.73 2.82
N GLY A 434 0.26 14.61 3.63
CA GLY A 434 1.61 15.16 3.37
C GLY A 434 1.68 16.23 2.28
N GLY A 435 0.54 16.64 1.71
CA GLY A 435 0.43 17.65 0.66
C GLY A 435 -0.10 19.01 1.14
N ASN A 436 -0.29 19.92 0.18
CA ASN A 436 -0.87 21.25 0.40
C ASN A 436 -2.40 21.21 0.30
N TRP A 437 -3.06 22.21 0.90
CA TRP A 437 -4.51 22.42 0.78
C TRP A 437 -4.94 22.58 -0.68
N ILE A 438 -6.07 21.97 -1.02
CA ILE A 438 -6.70 22.01 -2.33
C ILE A 438 -8.13 22.53 -2.20
N ASP A 439 -8.71 22.96 -3.32
CA ASP A 439 -10.13 23.32 -3.36
C ASP A 439 -10.99 22.07 -3.05
N PRO A 440 -11.75 22.05 -1.93
CA PRO A 440 -12.61 20.92 -1.58
C PRO A 440 -13.63 20.55 -2.67
N LEU A 441 -14.04 21.50 -3.52
CA LEU A 441 -14.98 21.24 -4.62
C LEU A 441 -14.38 20.39 -5.74
N GLN A 442 -13.06 20.15 -5.74
CA GLN A 442 -12.45 19.17 -6.65
C GLN A 442 -12.65 17.73 -6.17
N VAL A 443 -12.91 17.55 -4.86
CA VAL A 443 -13.11 16.23 -4.25
C VAL A 443 -14.59 15.91 -4.10
N LEU A 444 -15.44 16.90 -3.84
CA LEU A 444 -16.88 16.73 -3.59
C LEU A 444 -17.77 16.62 -4.86
N LYS A 445 -17.18 16.51 -6.05
CA LYS A 445 -17.89 16.54 -7.34
C LYS A 445 -18.31 15.17 -7.84
#